data_AF-A0A7C0WWD7-F1
#
_entry.id   AF-A0A7C0WWD7-F1
#
_cell.length_a   1.000
_cell.length_b   1.000
_cell.length_c   1.000
_cell.angle_alpha   90.00
_cell.angle_beta   90.00
_cell.angle_gamma   90.00
#
_symmetry.space_group_name_H-M   'P 1'
#
loop_
_entity.id
_entity.type
_entity.pdbx_description
1 polymer ?
#
loop_
_entity_poly.entity_id
_entity_poly.type
_entity_poly.pdbx_seq_one_letter_code
_entity_poly.pdbx_strand_id
1 'polypeptide(L)'
;MTTSLTPVAIAVRPWFGDHCFGGRIVLPAVETMLLLAAEVKRSCPEIDVRVMEDVRFAKFLEIPPGSTTVAALVECSRNDNGALCARLFSRVRFKAMTRLKEHGEILFPPAAESNRAEVAAISPAPLAGSVIEVEVDRIYRELVPFGPAYHTLQDTLFLSGQGAWGKLKAPVLPAVGSMQEIIGSPFPLDGALHAACVLGQRSADFVPFPVELGRRIVRRPTQAGG
;
A
#
# COMPACT_ATOMS: atom_id res chain seq x y z
N MET A 1 14.79 23.69 7.33
CA MET A 1 14.89 22.96 6.05
C MET A 1 13.75 23.42 5.16
N THR A 2 14.00 23.80 3.91
CA THR A 2 12.96 24.16 2.95
C THR A 2 12.28 22.89 2.46
N THR A 3 11.06 22.61 2.95
CA THR A 3 10.20 21.58 2.35
C THR A 3 9.72 22.08 1.00
N SER A 4 9.93 21.29 -0.05
CA SER A 4 9.47 21.63 -1.40
C SER A 4 8.41 20.63 -1.84
N LEU A 5 7.27 21.15 -2.28
CA LEU A 5 6.20 20.36 -2.87
C LEU A 5 6.49 20.14 -4.35
N THR A 6 6.77 18.90 -4.73
CA THR A 6 7.02 18.50 -6.11
C THR A 6 5.72 18.04 -6.76
N PRO A 7 5.23 18.69 -7.83
CA PRO A 7 4.09 18.19 -8.59
C PRO A 7 4.40 16.84 -9.24
N VAL A 8 3.48 15.89 -9.11
CA VAL A 8 3.54 14.58 -9.77
C VAL A 8 2.22 14.28 -10.47
N ALA A 9 2.30 13.51 -11.55
CA ALA A 9 1.13 13.02 -12.28
C ALA A 9 1.09 11.50 -12.18
N ILE A 10 0.07 10.98 -11.50
CA ILE A 10 -0.15 9.54 -11.34
C ILE A 10 -0.89 9.05 -12.57
N ALA A 11 -0.24 8.23 -13.40
CA ALA A 11 -0.89 7.61 -14.54
C ALA A 11 -1.95 6.61 -14.08
N VAL A 12 -3.19 6.77 -14.55
CA VAL A 12 -4.30 5.86 -14.23
C VAL A 12 -4.10 4.57 -15.03
N ARG A 13 -4.12 3.43 -14.34
CA ARG A 13 -3.96 2.10 -14.94
C ARG A 13 -5.32 1.42 -15.10
N PRO A 14 -5.49 0.53 -16.11
CA PRO A 14 -6.77 -0.14 -16.35
C PRO A 14 -7.30 -0.89 -15.11
N TRP A 15 -6.41 -1.53 -14.36
CA TRP A 15 -6.78 -2.26 -13.15
C TRP A 15 -7.17 -1.39 -11.97
N PHE A 16 -6.88 -0.08 -11.96
CA PHE A 16 -7.30 0.78 -10.84
C PHE A 16 -8.82 0.80 -10.69
N GLY A 17 -9.58 0.59 -11.77
CA GLY A 17 -11.03 0.44 -11.73
C GLY A 17 -11.53 -0.69 -10.83
N ASP A 18 -10.69 -1.70 -10.58
CA ASP A 18 -11.02 -2.81 -9.67
C ASP A 18 -10.83 -2.45 -8.19
N HIS A 19 -10.16 -1.34 -7.86
CA HIS A 19 -10.00 -0.88 -6.48
C HIS A 19 -11.05 0.18 -6.13
N CYS A 20 -12.29 -0.28 -5.94
CA CYS A 20 -13.45 0.56 -5.65
C CYS A 20 -13.90 0.48 -4.18
N PHE A 21 -14.20 1.63 -3.59
CA PHE A 21 -14.85 1.72 -2.27
C PHE A 21 -16.02 2.71 -2.32
N GLY A 22 -17.20 2.30 -1.85
CA GLY A 22 -18.40 3.14 -1.87
C GLY A 22 -18.79 3.62 -3.28
N GLY A 23 -18.54 2.80 -4.31
CA GLY A 23 -18.80 3.13 -5.72
C GLY A 23 -17.79 4.09 -6.36
N ARG A 24 -16.68 4.40 -5.68
CA ARG A 24 -15.64 5.30 -6.18
C ARG A 24 -14.33 4.55 -6.37
N ILE A 25 -13.63 4.87 -7.45
CA ILE A 25 -12.27 4.38 -7.67
C ILE A 25 -11.34 5.12 -6.72
N VAL A 26 -10.58 4.36 -5.92
CA VAL A 26 -9.63 4.91 -4.95
C VAL A 26 -8.25 4.39 -5.29
N LEU A 27 -7.24 5.26 -5.26
CA LEU A 27 -5.86 4.82 -5.42
C LEU A 27 -5.50 3.84 -4.27
N PRO A 28 -5.03 2.62 -4.58
CA PRO A 28 -4.63 1.67 -3.54
C PRO A 28 -3.53 2.25 -2.64
N ALA A 29 -3.59 1.88 -1.35
CA ALA A 29 -2.58 2.25 -0.38
C ALA A 29 -1.16 1.83 -0.83
N VAL A 30 -1.05 0.62 -1.38
CA VAL A 30 0.20 0.06 -1.91
C VAL A 30 0.75 0.81 -3.13
N GLU A 31 -0.10 1.44 -3.95
CA GLU A 31 0.32 2.28 -5.08
C GLU A 31 0.87 3.63 -4.58
N THR A 32 0.31 4.16 -3.49
CA THR A 32 0.89 5.32 -2.78
C THR A 32 2.31 4.99 -2.29
N MET A 33 2.53 3.78 -1.77
CA MET A 33 3.87 3.34 -1.34
C MET A 33 4.86 3.25 -2.50
N LEU A 34 4.44 2.71 -3.65
CA LEU A 34 5.26 2.66 -4.87
C LEU A 34 5.64 4.06 -5.36
N LEU A 35 4.68 4.97 -5.40
CA LEU A 35 4.89 6.36 -5.84
C LEU A 35 5.90 7.08 -4.93
N LEU A 36 5.69 7.05 -3.61
CA LEU A 36 6.57 7.71 -2.66
C LEU A 36 7.98 7.10 -2.68
N ALA A 37 8.09 5.77 -2.77
CA ALA A 37 9.38 5.10 -2.94
C ALA A 37 10.12 5.54 -4.22
N ALA A 38 9.39 5.69 -5.33
CA ALA A 38 9.97 6.15 -6.59
C ALA A 38 10.48 7.59 -6.50
N GLU A 39 9.70 8.49 -5.92
CA GLU A 39 10.14 9.88 -5.75
C GLU A 39 11.31 10.02 -4.80
N VAL A 40 11.30 9.29 -3.67
CA VAL A 40 12.42 9.25 -2.75
C VAL A 40 13.67 8.70 -3.42
N LYS A 41 13.57 7.60 -4.17
CA LYS A 41 14.74 7.03 -4.86
C LYS A 41 15.32 7.98 -5.91
N ARG A 42 14.47 8.78 -6.55
CA ARG A 42 14.88 9.78 -7.54
C ARG A 42 15.57 10.98 -6.89
N SER A 43 15.09 11.46 -5.74
CA SER A 43 15.66 12.63 -5.05
C SER A 43 16.82 12.31 -4.11
N CYS A 44 16.81 11.11 -3.52
CA CYS A 44 17.77 10.63 -2.53
C CYS A 44 18.17 9.18 -2.84
N PRO A 45 19.01 8.95 -3.87
CA PRO A 45 19.36 7.61 -4.33
C PRO A 45 20.04 6.73 -3.28
N GLU A 46 20.59 7.31 -2.22
CA GLU A 46 21.23 6.62 -1.10
C GLU A 46 20.26 5.92 -0.14
N ILE A 47 18.98 6.33 -0.14
CA ILE A 47 17.96 5.75 0.74
C ILE A 47 17.57 4.35 0.23
N ASP A 48 17.53 3.35 1.13
CA ASP A 48 16.99 2.02 0.82
C ASP A 48 15.47 2.01 0.98
N VAL A 49 14.77 2.28 -0.11
CA VAL A 49 13.30 2.30 -0.18
C VAL A 49 12.65 0.94 0.06
N ARG A 50 13.42 -0.13 0.28
CA ARG A 50 12.90 -1.44 0.69
C ARG A 50 12.51 -1.49 2.16
N VAL A 51 12.97 -0.54 2.97
CA VAL A 51 12.58 -0.38 4.37
C VAL A 51 11.68 0.84 4.47
N MET A 52 10.47 0.63 4.98
CA MET A 52 9.47 1.66 5.20
C MET A 52 8.98 1.51 6.63
N GLU A 53 8.93 2.62 7.36
CA GLU A 53 8.53 2.71 8.76
C GLU A 53 7.42 3.76 8.90
N ASP A 54 6.62 3.65 9.95
CA ASP A 54 5.54 4.58 10.29
C ASP A 54 4.66 4.96 9.09
N VAL A 55 4.28 3.97 8.28
CA VAL A 55 3.48 4.18 7.09
C VAL A 55 2.06 4.53 7.50
N ARG A 56 1.52 5.64 6.98
CA ARG A 56 0.16 6.10 7.28
C ARG A 56 -0.63 6.36 6.01
N PHE A 57 -1.93 6.03 6.04
CA PHE A 57 -2.89 6.28 4.98
C PHE A 57 -4.02 7.16 5.53
N ALA A 58 -3.78 8.47 5.57
CA ALA A 58 -4.66 9.42 6.24
C ALA A 58 -6.04 9.55 5.59
N LYS A 59 -6.08 9.58 4.25
CA LYS A 59 -7.32 9.75 3.46
C LYS A 59 -7.20 9.12 2.07
N PHE A 60 -8.31 8.60 1.56
CA PHE A 60 -8.41 8.17 0.17
C PHE A 60 -8.10 9.29 -0.83
N LEU A 61 -7.30 8.92 -1.84
CA LEU A 61 -7.14 9.66 -3.08
C LEU A 61 -8.08 9.06 -4.12
N GLU A 62 -9.18 9.74 -4.37
CA GLU A 62 -10.17 9.34 -5.37
C GLU A 62 -9.63 9.57 -6.78
N ILE A 63 -9.84 8.62 -7.68
CA ILE A 63 -9.52 8.73 -9.10
C ILE A 63 -10.82 9.11 -9.83
N PRO A 64 -10.92 10.33 -10.39
CA PRO A 64 -12.16 10.75 -11.04
C PRO A 64 -12.46 9.88 -12.27
N PRO A 65 -13.74 9.51 -12.53
CA PRO A 65 -14.10 8.70 -13.69
C PRO A 65 -13.58 9.28 -15.01
N GLY A 66 -13.08 8.42 -15.89
CA GLY A 66 -12.54 8.82 -17.20
C GLY A 66 -11.18 9.53 -17.17
N SER A 67 -10.57 9.72 -16.01
CA SER A 67 -9.24 10.32 -15.91
C SER A 67 -8.16 9.37 -16.44
N THR A 68 -7.23 9.90 -17.22
CA THR A 68 -6.00 9.19 -17.62
C THR A 68 -4.84 9.47 -16.65
N THR A 69 -4.92 10.56 -15.90
CA THR A 69 -3.94 10.95 -14.88
C THR A 69 -4.63 11.58 -13.67
N VAL A 70 -3.98 11.49 -12.50
CA VAL A 70 -4.38 12.19 -11.27
C VAL A 70 -3.23 13.11 -10.85
N ALA A 71 -3.53 14.40 -10.71
CA ALA A 71 -2.55 15.37 -10.24
C ALA A 71 -2.38 15.27 -8.71
N ALA A 72 -1.13 15.15 -8.27
CA ALA A 72 -0.77 15.10 -6.86
C ALA A 72 0.51 15.91 -6.59
N LEU A 73 0.88 16.00 -5.32
CA LEU A 73 2.11 16.64 -4.86
C LEU A 73 2.82 15.69 -3.90
N VAL A 74 4.13 15.61 -4.03
CA VAL A 74 4.98 14.90 -3.07
C VAL A 74 5.81 15.91 -2.31
N GLU A 75 5.83 15.78 -0.99
CA GLU A 75 6.76 16.47 -0.11
C GLU A 75 7.77 15.45 0.42
N CYS A 76 9.05 15.81 0.40
CA CYS A 76 10.10 15.07 1.08
C CYS A 76 10.80 15.99 2.09
N SER A 77 10.94 15.53 3.33
CA SER A 77 11.62 16.25 4.41
C SER A 77 12.50 15.30 5.20
N ARG A 78 13.76 15.69 5.45
CA ARG A 78 14.66 14.92 6.31
C ARG A 78 14.49 15.37 7.75
N ASN A 79 14.41 14.44 8.69
CA ASN A 79 14.42 14.75 10.12
C ASN A 79 15.86 14.87 10.65
N ASP A 80 16.01 15.27 11.90
CA ASP A 80 17.32 15.49 12.54
C ASP A 80 18.17 14.21 12.63
N ASN A 81 17.51 13.05 12.68
CA ASN A 81 18.15 11.73 12.70
C ASN A 81 18.56 11.23 11.30
N GLY A 82 18.33 12.03 10.25
CA GLY A 82 18.68 11.69 8.88
C GLY A 82 17.66 10.80 8.16
N ALA A 83 16.57 10.38 8.81
CA ALA A 83 15.46 9.68 8.18
C ALA A 83 14.69 10.62 7.25
N LEU A 84 14.17 10.09 6.15
CA LEU A 84 13.43 10.86 5.16
C LEU A 84 11.93 10.55 5.27
N CYS A 85 11.15 11.56 5.61
CA CYS A 85 9.68 11.49 5.57
C CYS A 85 9.19 11.95 4.20
N ALA A 86 8.37 11.13 3.55
CA ALA A 86 7.73 11.44 2.27
C ALA A 86 6.21 11.42 2.41
N ARG A 87 5.53 12.44 1.88
CA ARG A 87 4.07 12.61 1.96
C ARG A 87 3.44 12.84 0.61
N LEU A 88 2.26 12.27 0.40
CA LEU A 88 1.43 12.46 -0.79
C LEU A 88 0.25 13.39 -0.48
N PHE A 89 0.09 14.43 -1.31
CA PHE A 89 -1.02 15.37 -1.21
C PHE A 89 -1.79 15.50 -2.52
N SER A 90 -3.05 15.92 -2.43
CA SER A 90 -3.82 16.48 -3.55
C SER A 90 -4.28 17.89 -3.23
N ARG A 91 -4.62 18.65 -4.28
CA ARG A 91 -5.30 19.94 -4.13
C ARG A 91 -6.80 19.73 -4.14
N VAL A 92 -7.48 20.16 -3.08
CA VAL A 92 -8.93 20.11 -2.97
C VAL A 92 -9.47 21.53 -2.94
N ARG A 93 -10.47 21.81 -3.78
CA ARG A 93 -11.21 23.07 -3.73
C ARG A 93 -12.26 22.99 -2.62
N PHE A 94 -12.25 23.99 -1.74
CA PHE A 94 -13.26 24.18 -0.72
C PHE A 94 -13.73 25.63 -0.78
N LYS A 95 -14.92 25.85 -1.36
CA LYS A 95 -15.43 27.19 -1.72
C LYS A 95 -14.40 27.93 -2.60
N ALA A 96 -14.03 29.16 -2.24
CA ALA A 96 -13.05 29.97 -2.96
C ALA A 96 -11.58 29.63 -2.62
N MET A 97 -11.32 28.71 -1.69
CA MET A 97 -9.97 28.34 -1.26
C MET A 97 -9.53 27.00 -1.84
N THR A 98 -8.24 26.86 -2.12
CA THR A 98 -7.60 25.58 -2.41
C THR A 98 -6.81 25.15 -1.18
N ARG A 99 -7.02 23.92 -0.71
CA ARG A 99 -6.29 23.32 0.40
C ARG A 99 -5.53 22.07 -0.06
N LEU A 100 -4.43 21.78 0.63
CA LEU A 100 -3.76 20.49 0.49
C LEU A 100 -4.45 19.47 1.37
N LYS A 101 -4.74 18.29 0.80
CA LYS A 101 -5.24 17.12 1.52
C LYS A 101 -4.16 16.06 1.48
N GLU A 102 -3.72 15.62 2.65
CA GLU A 102 -2.77 14.52 2.77
C GLU A 102 -3.47 13.18 2.57
N HIS A 103 -2.79 12.25 1.91
CA HIS A 103 -3.28 10.92 1.56
C HIS A 103 -2.47 9.81 2.18
N GLY A 104 -1.14 9.95 2.18
CA GLY A 104 -0.27 9.00 2.84
C GLY A 104 1.10 9.57 3.16
N GLU A 105 1.75 8.93 4.12
CA GLU A 105 3.05 9.30 4.68
C GLU A 105 3.88 8.03 4.86
N ILE A 106 5.18 8.11 4.60
CA ILE A 106 6.14 7.03 4.84
C ILE A 106 7.41 7.63 5.42
N LEU A 107 7.93 7.02 6.48
CA LEU A 107 9.27 7.25 6.98
C LEU A 107 10.23 6.24 6.34
N PHE A 108 11.29 6.74 5.71
CA PHE A 108 12.39 5.92 5.23
C PHE A 108 13.59 6.12 6.18
N PRO A 109 14.04 5.09 6.90
CA PRO A 109 15.15 5.23 7.83
C PRO A 109 16.45 5.57 7.11
N PRO A 110 17.43 6.19 7.80
CA PRO A 110 18.74 6.46 7.21
C PRO A 110 19.43 5.15 6.80
N ALA A 111 20.30 5.21 5.79
CA ALA A 111 20.93 4.01 5.21
C ALA A 111 21.65 3.13 6.27
N ALA A 112 22.27 3.74 7.27
CA ALA A 112 22.95 3.05 8.37
C ALA A 112 22.00 2.22 9.27
N GLU A 113 20.72 2.61 9.35
CA GLU A 113 19.70 1.96 10.19
C GLU A 113 18.75 1.06 9.39
N SER A 114 18.87 1.05 8.06
CA SER A 114 18.02 0.27 7.15
C SER A 114 18.18 -1.25 7.24
N ASN A 115 18.68 -1.78 8.37
CA ASN A 115 19.31 -3.08 8.59
C ASN A 115 18.51 -4.31 8.09
N ARG A 116 18.45 -4.45 6.77
CA ARG A 116 17.74 -5.50 6.04
C ARG A 116 18.44 -6.83 6.20
N ALA A 117 19.73 -6.87 6.53
CA ALA A 117 20.45 -8.12 6.73
C ALA A 117 20.00 -8.85 8.02
N GLU A 118 19.63 -8.11 9.07
CA GLU A 118 19.39 -8.67 10.41
C GLU A 118 18.04 -9.36 10.60
N VAL A 119 17.00 -8.98 9.88
CA VAL A 119 15.70 -9.67 10.04
C VAL A 119 15.83 -11.09 9.44
N ALA A 120 15.50 -12.15 10.17
CA ALA A 120 15.58 -13.49 9.60
C ALA A 120 14.56 -13.64 8.44
N ALA A 121 14.85 -14.48 7.45
CA ALA A 121 13.82 -14.91 6.51
C ALA A 121 12.82 -15.79 7.28
N ILE A 122 11.66 -15.23 7.62
CA ILE A 122 10.62 -15.95 8.33
C ILE A 122 9.80 -16.71 7.29
N SER A 123 9.82 -18.05 7.35
CA SER A 123 8.81 -18.84 6.66
C SER A 123 7.50 -18.66 7.44
N PRO A 124 6.42 -18.18 6.81
CA PRO A 124 5.17 -17.93 7.53
C PRO A 124 4.60 -19.25 8.04
N ALA A 125 4.73 -19.50 9.34
CA ALA A 125 4.12 -20.67 9.98
C ALA A 125 2.59 -20.54 9.98
N PRO A 126 1.84 -21.65 9.86
CA PRO A 126 0.40 -21.64 10.08
C PRO A 126 0.03 -21.04 11.44
N LEU A 127 -1.16 -20.48 11.53
CA LEU A 127 -1.65 -19.91 12.79
C LEU A 127 -1.79 -21.01 13.86
N ALA A 128 -1.35 -20.70 15.08
CA ALA A 128 -1.59 -21.55 16.24
C ALA A 128 -3.02 -21.36 16.77
N GLY A 129 -3.58 -22.41 17.38
CA GLY A 129 -4.87 -22.38 18.06
C GLY A 129 -6.06 -22.65 17.14
N SER A 130 -7.25 -22.23 17.59
CA SER A 130 -8.49 -22.37 16.81
C SER A 130 -8.49 -21.40 15.63
N VAL A 131 -8.80 -21.94 14.46
CA VAL A 131 -8.77 -21.22 13.19
C VAL A 131 -10.14 -21.33 12.52
N ILE A 132 -10.58 -20.23 11.94
CA ILE A 132 -11.76 -20.17 11.07
C ILE A 132 -11.28 -20.09 9.63
N GLU A 133 -11.91 -20.87 8.77
CA GLU A 133 -11.69 -20.89 7.33
C GLU A 133 -12.68 -19.96 6.63
N VAL A 134 -12.17 -19.14 5.72
CA VAL A 134 -12.97 -18.24 4.89
C VAL A 134 -12.55 -18.42 3.44
N GLU A 135 -13.48 -18.93 2.62
CA GLU A 135 -13.28 -19.11 1.19
C GLU A 135 -13.08 -17.77 0.46
N VAL A 136 -12.12 -17.72 -0.46
CA VAL A 136 -11.78 -16.48 -1.19
C VAL A 136 -12.95 -15.91 -1.98
N ASP A 137 -13.80 -16.77 -2.54
CA ASP A 137 -15.01 -16.34 -3.27
C ASP A 137 -15.97 -15.57 -2.35
N ARG A 138 -16.05 -15.94 -1.08
CA ARG A 138 -16.84 -15.21 -0.09
C ARG A 138 -16.18 -13.89 0.28
N ILE A 139 -14.85 -13.88 0.45
CA ILE A 139 -14.09 -12.65 0.76
C ILE A 139 -14.39 -11.58 -0.28
N TYR A 140 -14.20 -11.89 -1.57
CA TYR A 140 -14.33 -10.91 -2.64
C TYR A 140 -15.77 -10.63 -3.08
N ARG A 141 -16.74 -11.45 -2.65
CA ARG A 141 -18.16 -11.16 -2.86
C ARG A 141 -18.75 -10.28 -1.77
N GLU A 142 -18.36 -10.50 -0.51
CA GLU A 142 -19.09 -9.97 0.65
C GLU A 142 -18.24 -9.07 1.55
N LEU A 143 -16.98 -9.41 1.78
CA LEU A 143 -16.18 -8.80 2.85
C LEU A 143 -15.29 -7.67 2.33
N VAL A 144 -14.64 -7.89 1.19
CA VAL A 144 -13.73 -6.95 0.55
C VAL A 144 -14.00 -6.97 -0.96
N PRO A 145 -15.10 -6.33 -1.43
CA PRO A 145 -15.62 -6.52 -2.77
C PRO A 145 -14.87 -5.72 -3.84
N PHE A 146 -13.54 -5.85 -3.88
CA PHE A 146 -12.71 -5.35 -4.97
C PHE A 146 -12.87 -6.21 -6.22
N GLY A 147 -12.50 -5.66 -7.38
CA GLY A 147 -12.56 -6.33 -8.67
C GLY A 147 -11.38 -7.29 -8.91
N PRO A 148 -11.44 -8.05 -10.03
CA PRO A 148 -10.58 -9.21 -10.28
C PRO A 148 -9.08 -8.96 -10.22
N ALA A 149 -8.58 -7.78 -10.60
CA ALA A 149 -7.15 -7.48 -10.51
C ALA A 149 -6.61 -7.52 -9.07
N TYR A 150 -7.47 -7.31 -8.07
CA TYR A 150 -7.13 -7.32 -6.65
C TYR A 150 -7.55 -8.62 -5.94
N HIS A 151 -7.96 -9.64 -6.71
CA HIS A 151 -8.26 -10.99 -6.21
C HIS A 151 -6.98 -11.81 -5.99
N THR A 152 -6.12 -11.30 -5.12
CA THR A 152 -4.78 -11.82 -4.87
C THR A 152 -4.73 -12.90 -3.81
N LEU A 153 -5.69 -12.94 -2.87
CA LEU A 153 -5.85 -14.07 -1.94
C LEU A 153 -6.26 -15.30 -2.73
N GLN A 154 -5.65 -16.44 -2.41
CA GLN A 154 -5.86 -17.71 -3.10
C GLN A 154 -6.39 -18.75 -2.13
N ASP A 155 -7.12 -19.73 -2.66
CA ASP A 155 -7.61 -20.90 -1.94
C ASP A 155 -8.48 -20.49 -0.73
N THR A 156 -7.99 -20.70 0.49
CA THR A 156 -8.71 -20.40 1.74
C THR A 156 -7.89 -19.44 2.60
N LEU A 157 -8.56 -18.47 3.22
CA LEU A 157 -7.98 -17.62 4.26
C LEU A 157 -8.27 -18.23 5.63
N PHE A 158 -7.23 -18.35 6.45
CA PHE A 158 -7.28 -18.88 7.80
C PHE A 158 -7.19 -17.73 8.80
N LEU A 159 -8.13 -17.66 9.73
CA LEU A 159 -8.21 -16.59 10.74
C LEU A 159 -8.12 -17.16 12.16
N SER A 160 -7.22 -16.63 12.98
CA SER A 160 -7.21 -16.85 14.43
C SER A 160 -7.69 -15.60 15.16
N GLY A 161 -7.66 -15.59 16.49
CA GLY A 161 -7.93 -14.37 17.25
C GLY A 161 -6.88 -13.27 17.08
N GLN A 162 -5.68 -13.59 16.58
CA GLN A 162 -4.52 -12.68 16.55
C GLN A 162 -3.92 -12.49 15.16
N GLY A 163 -4.41 -13.19 14.14
CA GLY A 163 -3.81 -13.12 12.82
C GLY A 163 -4.66 -13.73 11.71
N ALA A 164 -4.23 -13.44 10.50
CA ALA A 164 -4.74 -14.01 9.27
C ALA A 164 -3.57 -14.67 8.53
N TRP A 165 -3.80 -15.83 7.93
CA TRP A 165 -2.80 -16.58 7.19
C TRP A 165 -3.44 -17.14 5.92
N GLY A 166 -2.78 -16.97 4.79
CA GLY A 166 -3.32 -17.39 3.51
C GLY A 166 -2.28 -17.24 2.41
N LYS A 167 -2.58 -17.82 1.26
CA LYS A 167 -1.73 -17.78 0.08
C LYS A 167 -2.08 -16.55 -0.75
N LEU A 168 -1.05 -15.91 -1.29
CA LEU A 168 -1.17 -14.72 -2.12
C LEU A 168 -0.54 -14.99 -3.48
N LYS A 169 -1.15 -14.45 -4.54
CA LYS A 169 -0.62 -14.47 -5.90
C LYS A 169 -0.85 -13.11 -6.55
N ALA A 170 0.21 -12.51 -7.08
CA ALA A 170 0.08 -11.30 -7.87
C ALA A 170 -0.62 -11.63 -9.21
N PRO A 171 -1.46 -10.74 -9.74
CA PRO A 171 -1.99 -10.91 -11.09
C PRO A 171 -0.87 -10.82 -12.13
N VAL A 172 -1.08 -11.41 -13.30
CA VAL A 172 -0.16 -11.31 -14.44
C VAL A 172 -0.49 -10.03 -15.21
N LEU A 173 0.03 -8.90 -14.70
CA LEU A 173 -0.12 -7.58 -15.30
C LEU A 173 1.25 -7.01 -15.68
N PRO A 174 1.33 -6.10 -16.67
CA PRO A 174 2.57 -5.44 -17.01
C PRO A 174 3.16 -4.70 -15.81
N ALA A 175 4.46 -4.90 -15.56
CA ALA A 175 5.17 -4.14 -14.53
C ALA A 175 5.11 -2.64 -14.84
N VAL A 176 4.83 -1.83 -13.82
CA VAL A 176 4.75 -0.38 -13.97
C VAL A 176 5.97 0.26 -13.33
N GLY A 177 6.92 0.64 -14.20
CA GLY A 177 8.15 1.31 -13.82
C GLY A 177 9.15 0.38 -13.11
N SER A 178 10.38 0.87 -12.95
CA SER A 178 11.49 0.12 -12.35
C SER A 178 11.34 -0.10 -10.84
N MET A 179 10.42 0.61 -10.17
CA MET A 179 10.26 0.48 -8.72
C MET A 179 9.75 -0.90 -8.30
N GLN A 180 8.95 -1.57 -9.14
CA GLN A 180 8.48 -2.92 -8.87
C GLN A 180 9.64 -3.95 -8.89
N GLU A 181 10.72 -3.69 -9.63
CA GLU A 181 11.93 -4.52 -9.59
C GLU A 181 12.66 -4.40 -8.25
N ILE A 182 12.46 -3.28 -7.53
CA ILE A 182 13.14 -2.98 -6.27
C ILE A 182 12.30 -3.46 -5.08
N ILE A 183 11.01 -3.09 -5.04
CA ILE A 183 10.12 -3.32 -3.89
C ILE A 183 8.99 -4.33 -4.14
N GLY A 184 8.94 -4.93 -5.34
CA GLY A 184 7.99 -5.96 -5.73
C GLY A 184 6.67 -5.43 -6.25
N SER A 185 5.87 -6.36 -6.79
CA SER A 185 4.47 -6.14 -7.15
C SER A 185 3.67 -5.66 -5.93
N PRO A 186 2.80 -4.62 -6.08
CA PRO A 186 2.02 -4.08 -4.98
C PRO A 186 0.90 -5.03 -4.52
N PHE A 187 0.41 -5.88 -5.43
CA PHE A 187 -0.78 -6.68 -5.27
C PHE A 187 -0.73 -7.69 -4.11
N PRO A 188 0.35 -8.45 -3.87
CA PRO A 188 0.40 -9.35 -2.71
C PRO A 188 0.31 -8.60 -1.37
N LEU A 189 0.91 -7.42 -1.25
CA LEU A 189 0.78 -6.63 -0.03
C LEU A 189 -0.66 -6.15 0.15
N ASP A 190 -1.32 -5.73 -0.93
CA ASP A 190 -2.74 -5.35 -0.91
C ASP A 190 -3.63 -6.52 -0.44
N GLY A 191 -3.38 -7.73 -0.96
CA GLY A 191 -4.05 -8.94 -0.48
C GLY A 191 -3.81 -9.26 0.99
N ALA A 192 -2.59 -9.02 1.50
CA ALA A 192 -2.32 -9.15 2.93
C ALA A 192 -3.10 -8.12 3.76
N LEU A 193 -3.28 -6.90 3.22
CA LEU A 193 -4.15 -5.89 3.82
C LEU A 193 -5.64 -6.31 3.77
N HIS A 194 -6.11 -6.96 2.70
CA HIS A 194 -7.46 -7.54 2.65
C HIS A 194 -7.66 -8.61 3.73
N ALA A 195 -6.67 -9.47 3.94
CA ALA A 195 -6.71 -10.46 5.02
C ALA A 195 -6.81 -9.79 6.40
N ALA A 196 -6.08 -8.70 6.64
CA ALA A 196 -6.20 -7.91 7.86
C ALA A 196 -7.58 -7.24 7.98
N CYS A 197 -8.16 -6.75 6.88
CA CYS A 197 -9.52 -6.21 6.86
C CYS A 197 -10.54 -7.27 7.26
N VAL A 198 -10.47 -8.48 6.67
CA VAL A 198 -11.35 -9.60 6.98
C VAL A 198 -11.22 -10.02 8.45
N LEU A 199 -10.00 -10.06 8.99
CA LEU A 199 -9.77 -10.30 10.41
C LEU A 199 -10.45 -9.24 11.28
N GLY A 200 -10.28 -7.95 10.94
CA GLY A 200 -10.85 -6.83 11.69
C GLY A 200 -12.38 -6.79 11.68
N GLN A 201 -13.03 -7.20 10.58
CA GLN A 201 -14.50 -7.30 10.48
C GLN A 201 -15.12 -8.28 11.49
N ARG A 202 -14.32 -9.19 12.07
CA ARG A 202 -14.81 -10.06 13.15
C ARG A 202 -15.09 -9.32 14.45
N SER A 203 -14.49 -8.15 14.62
CA SER A 203 -14.50 -7.37 15.87
C SER A 203 -15.07 -5.97 15.68
N ALA A 204 -15.45 -5.58 14.46
CA ALA A 204 -15.94 -4.26 14.10
C ALA A 204 -17.31 -4.35 13.43
N ASP A 205 -18.13 -3.33 13.63
CA ASP A 205 -19.45 -3.16 13.00
C ASP A 205 -19.38 -2.37 11.67
N PHE A 206 -18.17 -2.11 11.18
CA PHE A 206 -17.88 -1.45 9.90
C PHE A 206 -16.78 -2.20 9.13
N VAL A 207 -16.63 -1.88 7.84
CA VAL A 207 -15.53 -2.42 7.01
C VAL A 207 -14.24 -1.66 7.34
N PRO A 208 -13.27 -2.28 8.04
CA PRO A 208 -12.01 -1.63 8.36
C PRO A 208 -11.17 -1.47 7.10
N PHE A 209 -10.46 -0.35 7.00
CA PHE A 209 -9.47 -0.11 5.96
C PHE A 209 -8.09 0.06 6.59
N PRO A 210 -7.01 -0.29 5.87
CA PRO A 210 -5.65 -0.05 6.35
C PRO A 210 -5.41 1.44 6.51
N VAL A 211 -5.08 1.86 7.73
CA VAL A 211 -4.76 3.27 8.05
C VAL A 211 -3.30 3.45 8.44
N GLU A 212 -2.63 2.39 8.88
CA GLU A 212 -1.25 2.42 9.34
C GLU A 212 -0.56 1.06 9.13
N LEU A 213 0.74 1.10 8.88
CA LEU A 213 1.63 -0.05 8.89
C LEU A 213 2.94 0.37 9.58
N GLY A 214 3.22 -0.21 10.75
CA GLY A 214 4.39 0.18 11.54
C GLY A 214 5.72 -0.05 10.82
N ARG A 215 5.88 -1.18 10.11
CA ARG A 215 7.10 -1.47 9.35
C ARG A 215 6.86 -2.42 8.19
N ARG A 216 7.50 -2.14 7.06
CA ARG A 216 7.63 -3.02 5.89
C ARG A 216 9.09 -3.19 5.51
N ILE A 217 9.50 -4.43 5.27
CA ILE A 217 10.84 -4.75 4.77
C ILE A 217 10.71 -5.67 3.57
N VAL A 218 11.19 -5.25 2.41
CA VAL A 218 11.22 -6.09 1.20
C VAL A 218 12.53 -6.85 1.11
N ARG A 219 12.50 -8.16 1.42
CA ARG A 219 13.66 -9.05 1.24
C ARG A 219 13.83 -9.54 -0.18
N ARG A 220 12.73 -9.97 -0.80
CA ARG A 220 12.71 -10.39 -2.19
C ARG A 220 11.48 -9.74 -2.82
N PRO A 221 11.65 -8.99 -3.92
CA PRO A 221 10.52 -8.37 -4.59
C PRO A 221 9.63 -9.47 -5.19
N THR A 222 8.34 -9.45 -4.85
CA THR A 222 7.33 -10.29 -5.50
C THR A 222 7.23 -9.96 -6.98
N GLN A 223 6.97 -10.97 -7.81
CA GLN A 223 6.83 -10.80 -9.26
C GLN A 223 5.38 -10.95 -9.70
N ALA A 224 5.06 -10.49 -10.91
CA ALA A 224 3.77 -10.76 -11.52
C ALA A 224 3.56 -12.28 -11.66
N GLY A 225 2.39 -12.79 -11.25
CA GLY A 225 2.09 -14.22 -11.28
C GLY A 225 2.62 -15.05 -10.11
N GLY A 226 3.46 -14.49 -9.23
CA GLY A 226 4.07 -15.20 -8.09
C GLY A 226 5.58 -15.04 -8.04
#